data_AF-A0A4Y7T1T8-F1
#
_entry.id   AF-A0A4Y7T1T8-F1
#
_cell.length_a   1.000
_cell.length_b   1.000
_cell.length_c   1.000
_cell.angle_alpha   90.00
_cell.angle_beta   90.00
_cell.angle_gamma   90.00
#
_symmetry.space_group_name_H-M   'P 1'
#
loop_
_entity.id
_entity.type
_entity.pdbx_description
1 polymer ?
#
loop_
_entity_poly.entity_id
_entity_poly.type
_entity_poly.pdbx_seq_one_letter_code
_entity_poly.pdbx_strand_id
1 'polypeptide(L)'
;MYLVVERVPLAEESVPSSEDAGAVLSWLREVPLPHSFPVCRIGGGHIKHCFFPDYEAPLTFSSVDALQRYLSRAFKQLSFAGQRTTKPIDILPERLVLMHPGLNVPLRAGVDTSGAIVLLDLSDFNILPESFLCIRGNGNLNSLARVKADLCMTADPTFGLDDHGHPKKRKVLRGVVPRSRA
;
A
#
# COMPACT_ATOMS: atom_id res chain seq x y z
N MET A 1 12.24 -17.80 7.23
CA MET A 1 13.44 -17.13 6.69
C MET A 1 14.03 -16.28 7.81
N TYR A 2 15.34 -16.35 8.05
CA TYR A 2 16.03 -15.49 9.00
C TYR A 2 17.10 -14.68 8.24
N LEU A 3 17.23 -13.40 8.58
CA LEU A 3 18.25 -12.52 8.05
C LEU A 3 19.29 -12.29 9.16
N VAL A 4 20.58 -12.49 8.85
CA VAL A 4 21.67 -12.12 9.75
C VAL A 4 22.21 -10.79 9.26
N VAL A 5 22.13 -9.78 10.12
CA VAL A 5 22.68 -8.45 9.86
C VAL A 5 23.76 -8.15 10.90
N GLU A 6 24.63 -7.21 10.56
CA GLU A 6 25.64 -6.72 11.50
C GLU A 6 24.97 -6.14 12.75
N ARG A 7 25.51 -6.46 13.93
CA ARG A 7 25.03 -5.90 15.19
C ARG A 7 25.52 -4.46 15.31
N VAL A 8 24.61 -3.50 15.18
CA VAL A 8 24.90 -2.09 15.42
C VAL A 8 24.74 -1.78 16.92
N PRO A 9 25.79 -1.29 17.61
CA PRO A 9 25.69 -0.92 19.02
C PRO A 9 24.84 0.34 19.19
N LEU A 10 23.71 0.22 19.88
CA LEU A 10 22.82 1.35 20.17
C LEU A 10 23.24 2.04 21.47
N ALA A 11 23.14 3.37 21.50
CA ALA A 11 23.30 4.15 22.72
C ALA A 11 22.14 3.82 23.68
N GLU A 12 22.46 3.48 24.92
CA GLU A 12 21.43 3.24 25.94
C GLU A 12 20.61 4.53 26.16
N GLU A 13 19.27 4.40 26.17
CA GLU A 13 18.30 5.48 26.42
C GLU A 13 18.09 6.53 25.31
N SER A 14 18.75 6.40 24.16
CA SER A 14 18.50 7.33 23.03
C SER A 14 17.33 6.86 22.16
N VAL A 15 16.23 7.62 22.21
CA VAL A 15 15.06 7.44 21.34
C VAL A 15 15.12 8.48 20.21
N PRO A 16 15.01 8.06 18.94
CA PRO A 16 14.96 9.01 17.82
C PRO A 16 13.82 10.01 18.01
N SER A 17 14.11 11.29 17.82
CA SER A 17 13.08 12.33 17.83
C SER A 17 12.15 12.21 16.61
N SER A 18 11.05 12.96 16.60
CA SER A 18 10.20 13.06 15.41
C SER A 18 10.92 13.70 14.22
N GLU A 19 11.89 14.58 14.47
CA GLU A 19 12.70 15.22 13.43
C GLU A 19 13.64 14.20 12.79
N ASP A 20 14.30 13.38 13.61
CA ASP A 20 15.13 12.26 13.18
C ASP A 20 14.35 11.28 12.31
N ALA A 21 13.14 10.89 12.75
CA ALA A 21 12.26 10.05 11.95
C ALA A 21 11.90 10.70 10.60
N GLY A 22 11.62 12.01 10.59
CA GLY A 22 11.35 12.77 9.37
C GLY A 22 12.54 12.78 8.41
N ALA A 23 13.76 12.93 8.92
CA ALA A 23 14.99 12.90 8.14
C ALA A 23 15.22 11.51 7.52
N VAL A 24 15.06 10.44 8.29
CA VAL A 24 15.16 9.05 7.81
C VAL A 24 14.15 8.79 6.70
N LEU A 25 12.89 9.17 6.90
CA LEU A 25 11.84 8.98 5.89
C LEU A 25 12.11 9.79 4.62
N SER A 26 12.69 10.98 4.75
CA SER A 26 13.08 11.80 3.60
C SER A 26 14.24 11.15 2.83
N TRP A 27 15.25 10.63 3.54
CA TRP A 27 16.37 9.90 2.93
C TRP A 27 15.91 8.63 2.20
N LEU A 28 15.03 7.83 2.82
CA LEU A 28 14.49 6.61 2.22
C LEU A 28 13.72 6.88 0.92
N ARG A 29 13.07 8.05 0.81
CA ARG A 29 12.37 8.44 -0.42
C ARG A 29 13.32 8.70 -1.57
N GLU A 30 14.57 9.06 -1.32
CA GLU A 30 15.57 9.30 -2.37
C GLU A 30 16.27 8.04 -2.84
N VAL A 31 16.08 6.91 -2.14
CA VAL A 31 16.64 5.62 -2.56
C VAL A 31 16.05 5.21 -3.91
N PRO A 32 16.86 5.00 -4.95
CA PRO A 32 16.37 4.58 -6.25
C PRO A 32 15.87 3.14 -6.16
N LEU A 33 14.61 2.92 -6.54
CA LEU A 33 14.03 1.59 -6.71
C LEU A 33 13.90 1.31 -8.21
N PRO A 34 14.41 0.18 -8.71
CA PRO A 34 14.16 -0.25 -10.07
C PRO A 34 12.65 -0.34 -10.36
N HIS A 35 12.23 0.12 -11.54
CA HIS A 35 10.82 0.09 -11.96
C HIS A 35 10.22 -1.33 -12.00
N SER A 36 11.07 -2.37 -12.05
CA SER A 36 10.66 -3.77 -12.01
C SER A 36 10.36 -4.30 -10.61
N PHE A 37 10.57 -3.51 -9.55
CA PHE A 37 10.22 -3.95 -8.20
C PHE A 37 8.71 -4.17 -8.07
N PRO A 38 8.30 -5.26 -7.41
CA PRO A 38 6.89 -5.46 -7.12
C PRO A 38 6.39 -4.39 -6.16
N VAL A 39 5.11 -4.04 -6.30
CA VAL A 39 4.39 -3.28 -5.29
C VAL A 39 4.06 -4.23 -4.16
N CYS A 40 4.65 -4.02 -2.98
CA CYS A 40 4.51 -4.97 -1.89
C CYS A 40 4.89 -4.36 -0.54
N ARG A 41 4.67 -5.13 0.53
CA ARG A 41 5.29 -4.92 1.84
C ARG A 41 6.63 -5.67 1.89
N ILE A 42 7.70 -5.06 2.42
CA ILE A 42 9.05 -5.67 2.45
C ILE A 42 9.08 -7.02 3.20
N GLY A 43 8.26 -7.19 4.23
CA GLY A 43 8.11 -8.47 4.95
C GLY A 43 7.18 -9.49 4.29
N GLY A 44 6.61 -9.17 3.12
CA GLY A 44 5.53 -9.92 2.50
C GLY A 44 4.16 -9.65 3.14
N GLY A 45 3.13 -10.31 2.58
CA GLY A 45 1.74 -10.13 2.98
C GLY A 45 1.07 -8.94 2.30
N HIS A 46 -0.02 -8.46 2.90
CA HIS A 46 -0.78 -7.33 2.38
C HIS A 46 -0.06 -6.01 2.66
N ILE A 47 -0.23 -5.07 1.74
CA ILE A 47 0.29 -3.70 1.84
C ILE A 47 -0.38 -3.03 3.03
N LYS A 48 0.41 -2.41 3.91
CA LYS A 48 -0.10 -1.63 5.03
C LYS A 48 -0.09 -0.15 4.69
N HIS A 49 -1.23 0.48 4.47
CA HIS A 49 -1.26 1.90 4.14
C HIS A 49 -2.58 2.55 4.55
N CYS A 50 -2.53 3.81 5.01
CA CYS A 50 -3.70 4.57 5.43
C CYS A 50 -4.71 4.86 4.30
N PHE A 51 -4.36 4.54 3.05
CA PHE A 51 -5.27 4.59 1.91
C PHE A 51 -6.34 3.50 1.99
N PHE A 52 -5.97 2.32 2.46
CA PHE A 52 -6.88 1.19 2.57
C PHE A 52 -7.69 1.26 3.88
N PRO A 53 -8.96 0.80 3.86
CA PRO A 53 -9.70 0.55 5.08
C PRO A 53 -8.89 -0.35 6.04
N ASP A 54 -9.00 -0.11 7.33
CA ASP A 54 -8.29 -0.86 8.38
C ASP A 54 -6.75 -0.91 8.22
N TYR A 55 -6.19 0.03 7.44
CA TYR A 55 -4.76 0.14 7.14
C TYR A 55 -4.16 -1.05 6.36
N GLU A 56 -4.97 -1.93 5.78
CA GLU A 56 -4.49 -3.12 5.09
C GLU A 56 -5.16 -3.29 3.72
N ALA A 57 -4.35 -3.54 2.70
CA ALA A 57 -4.87 -3.76 1.35
C ALA A 57 -5.71 -5.03 1.29
N PRO A 58 -6.85 -5.04 0.56
CA PRO A 58 -7.70 -6.22 0.46
C PRO A 58 -7.07 -7.35 -0.37
N LEU A 59 -6.00 -7.05 -1.11
CA LEU A 59 -5.28 -7.98 -1.99
C LEU A 59 -3.77 -7.74 -1.84
N THR A 60 -2.96 -8.76 -2.16
CA THR A 60 -1.49 -8.69 -2.10
C THR A 60 -0.84 -8.17 -3.37
N PHE A 61 -1.62 -7.65 -4.32
CA PHE A 61 -1.23 -7.09 -5.64
C PHE A 61 0.10 -7.60 -6.22
N SER A 62 0.01 -8.47 -7.22
CA SER A 62 1.19 -9.05 -7.89
C SER A 62 2.07 -8.04 -8.66
N SER A 63 1.55 -6.86 -8.99
CA SER A 63 2.29 -5.83 -9.75
C SER A 63 1.67 -4.43 -9.62
N VAL A 64 2.37 -3.41 -10.14
CA VAL A 64 1.83 -2.05 -10.32
C VAL A 64 0.57 -2.09 -11.19
N ASP A 65 0.56 -2.87 -12.28
CA ASP A 65 -0.63 -3.05 -13.12
C ASP A 65 -1.83 -3.62 -12.37
N ALA A 66 -1.61 -4.58 -11.48
CA ALA A 66 -2.68 -5.16 -10.65
C ALA A 66 -3.28 -4.07 -9.74
N LEU A 67 -2.43 -3.26 -9.10
CA LEU A 67 -2.87 -2.11 -8.30
C LEU A 67 -3.59 -1.05 -9.16
N GLN A 68 -3.09 -0.74 -10.35
CA GLN A 68 -3.73 0.21 -11.29
C GLN A 68 -5.13 -0.26 -11.68
N ARG A 69 -5.31 -1.55 -11.99
CA ARG A 69 -6.62 -2.13 -12.31
C ARG A 69 -7.57 -2.05 -11.14
N TYR A 70 -7.08 -2.32 -9.93
CA TYR A 70 -7.84 -2.17 -8.70
C TYR A 70 -8.31 -0.73 -8.49
N LEU A 71 -7.42 0.26 -8.59
CA LEU A 71 -7.76 1.68 -8.47
C LEU A 71 -8.75 2.12 -9.56
N SER A 72 -8.57 1.64 -10.79
CA SER A 72 -9.50 1.88 -11.89
C SER A 72 -10.88 1.28 -11.62
N ARG A 73 -10.94 0.10 -10.99
CA ARG A 73 -12.20 -0.55 -10.60
C ARG A 73 -12.88 0.21 -9.46
N ALA A 74 -12.12 0.64 -8.46
CA ALA A 74 -12.59 1.45 -7.34
C ALA A 74 -13.14 2.80 -7.84
N PHE A 75 -12.42 3.47 -8.75
CA PHE A 75 -12.89 4.69 -9.40
C PHE A 75 -14.24 4.49 -10.11
N LYS A 76 -14.45 3.35 -10.77
CA LYS A 76 -15.73 3.01 -11.41
C LYS A 76 -16.86 2.70 -10.43
N GLN A 77 -16.57 2.48 -9.14
CA GLN A 77 -17.60 2.36 -8.10
C GLN A 77 -18.11 3.71 -7.62
N LEU A 78 -17.34 4.79 -7.82
CA LEU A 78 -17.79 6.14 -7.50
C LEU A 78 -19.12 6.43 -8.20
N SER A 79 -19.98 7.19 -7.53
CA SER A 79 -21.22 7.67 -8.14
C SER A 79 -20.94 8.45 -9.43
N PHE A 80 -21.94 8.53 -10.32
CA PHE A 80 -21.80 9.27 -11.58
C PHE A 80 -21.34 10.72 -11.37
N ALA A 81 -21.87 11.40 -10.34
CA ALA A 81 -21.41 12.73 -9.97
C ALA A 81 -19.93 12.72 -9.53
N GLY A 82 -19.54 11.75 -8.70
CA GLY A 82 -18.14 11.56 -8.28
C GLY A 82 -17.19 11.39 -9.45
N GLN A 83 -17.52 10.53 -10.42
CA GLN A 83 -16.69 10.29 -11.61
C GLN A 83 -16.52 11.54 -12.47
N ARG A 84 -17.52 12.44 -12.54
CA ARG A 84 -17.40 13.71 -13.30
C ARG A 84 -16.50 14.73 -12.63
N THR A 85 -16.43 14.70 -11.30
CA THR A 85 -15.64 15.66 -10.51
C THR A 85 -14.23 15.17 -10.18
N THR A 86 -13.92 13.92 -10.46
CA THR A 86 -12.69 13.26 -10.06
C THR A 86 -11.96 12.74 -11.28
N LYS A 87 -10.66 13.02 -11.40
CA LYS A 87 -9.86 12.51 -12.51
C LYS A 87 -9.57 11.02 -12.30
N PRO A 88 -9.58 10.19 -13.35
CA PRO A 88 -9.05 8.83 -13.26
C PRO A 88 -7.63 8.83 -12.70
N ILE A 89 -7.32 7.82 -11.89
CA ILE A 89 -6.00 7.66 -11.28
C ILE A 89 -5.11 6.92 -12.28
N ASP A 90 -3.91 7.45 -12.53
CA ASP A 90 -2.88 6.79 -13.32
C ASP A 90 -1.56 6.76 -12.54
N ILE A 91 -1.18 5.56 -12.08
CA ILE A 91 0.03 5.31 -11.28
C ILE A 91 1.11 4.56 -12.06
N LEU A 92 0.84 4.13 -13.29
CA LEU A 92 1.80 3.39 -14.10
C LEU A 92 3.10 4.18 -14.41
N PRO A 93 3.06 5.50 -14.67
CA PRO A 93 4.29 6.26 -14.94
C PRO A 93 4.99 6.69 -13.65
N GLU A 94 4.42 6.42 -12.47
CA GLU A 94 4.99 6.88 -11.20
C GLU A 94 6.21 6.06 -10.80
N ARG A 95 7.16 6.74 -10.18
CA ARG A 95 8.28 6.10 -9.51
C ARG A 95 7.76 5.33 -8.28
N LEU A 96 8.35 4.16 -8.04
CA LEU A 96 8.17 3.43 -6.80
C LEU A 96 9.06 4.00 -5.71
N VAL A 97 8.49 4.15 -4.52
CA VAL A 97 9.15 4.72 -3.36
C VAL A 97 8.99 3.80 -2.16
N LEU A 98 10.05 3.71 -1.36
CA LEU A 98 9.98 3.04 -0.07
C LEU A 98 9.28 3.95 0.94
N MET A 99 8.15 3.50 1.47
CA MET A 99 7.33 4.30 2.36
C MET A 99 6.89 3.56 3.61
N HIS A 100 6.91 4.31 4.70
CA HIS A 100 6.40 3.87 5.99
C HIS A 100 4.85 3.83 5.96
N PRO A 101 4.20 2.84 6.60
CA PRO A 101 2.76 2.57 6.47
C PRO A 101 1.84 3.69 7.01
N GLY A 102 2.38 4.62 7.79
CA GLY A 102 1.68 5.81 8.27
C GLY A 102 1.91 6.11 9.75
N LEU A 103 1.12 7.03 10.30
CA LEU A 103 1.31 7.65 11.62
C LEU A 103 1.09 6.72 12.83
N ASN A 104 0.44 5.56 12.64
CA ASN A 104 0.06 4.66 13.73
C ASN A 104 1.03 3.49 13.95
N VAL A 105 2.13 3.44 13.19
CA VAL A 105 3.18 2.45 13.38
C VAL A 105 4.44 3.22 13.82
N PRO A 106 5.06 2.89 14.96
CA PRO A 106 6.30 3.54 15.35
C PRO A 106 7.42 3.11 14.40
N LEU A 107 8.24 4.06 13.97
CA LEU A 107 9.47 3.76 13.25
C LEU A 107 10.39 2.97 14.18
N ARG A 108 10.77 1.76 13.77
CA ARG A 108 11.71 0.92 14.52
C ARG A 108 13.13 1.37 14.23
N ALA A 109 13.52 2.47 14.87
CA ALA A 109 14.84 3.05 14.76
C ALA A 109 15.48 3.22 16.16
N GLY A 110 16.80 3.27 16.19
CA GLY A 110 17.60 3.62 17.35
C GLY A 110 18.68 4.62 16.97
N VAL A 111 19.45 5.05 17.96
CA VAL A 111 20.64 5.88 17.74
C VAL A 111 21.86 5.06 18.14
N ASP A 112 22.89 5.04 17.30
CA ASP A 112 24.13 4.34 17.62
C ASP A 112 25.02 5.14 18.57
N THR A 113 26.14 4.55 18.99
CA THR A 113 27.13 5.20 19.86
C THR A 113 27.80 6.44 19.25
N SER A 114 27.67 6.66 17.95
CA SER A 114 28.19 7.84 17.24
C SER A 114 27.16 8.97 17.12
N GLY A 115 25.90 8.72 17.50
CA GLY A 115 24.79 9.65 17.33
C GLY A 115 24.07 9.52 15.98
N ALA A 116 24.38 8.51 15.18
CA ALA A 116 23.71 8.27 13.90
C ALA A 116 22.41 7.48 14.10
N ILE A 117 21.39 7.81 13.31
CA ILE A 117 20.10 7.10 13.36
C ILE A 117 20.22 5.80 12.57
N VAL A 118 19.85 4.70 13.23
CA VAL A 118 19.90 3.34 12.70
C VAL A 118 18.49 2.82 12.55
N LEU A 119 18.11 2.44 11.33
CA LEU A 119 16.85 1.77 11.07
C LEU A 119 17.00 0.27 11.31
N LEU A 120 16.26 -0.26 12.28
CA LEU A 120 16.43 -1.63 12.78
C LEU A 120 15.55 -2.63 12.03
N ASP A 121 14.41 -2.18 11.50
CA ASP A 121 13.43 -3.06 10.87
C ASP A 121 12.65 -2.33 9.77
N LEU A 122 12.59 -2.98 8.61
CA LEU A 122 11.89 -2.52 7.41
C LEU A 122 10.64 -3.34 7.10
N SER A 123 10.30 -4.34 7.92
CA SER A 123 9.24 -5.32 7.63
C SER A 123 7.85 -4.70 7.46
N ASP A 124 7.59 -3.54 8.07
CA ASP A 124 6.35 -2.79 7.94
C ASP A 124 6.34 -1.79 6.77
N PHE A 125 7.48 -1.55 6.12
CA PHE A 125 7.57 -0.65 4.97
C PHE A 125 6.94 -1.26 3.71
N ASN A 126 6.44 -0.37 2.86
CA ASN A 126 5.86 -0.69 1.58
C ASN A 126 6.67 -0.09 0.45
N ILE A 127 6.63 -0.77 -0.69
CA ILE A 127 7.05 -0.25 -1.98
C ILE A 127 5.77 0.07 -2.74
N LEU A 128 5.53 1.35 -2.99
CA LEU A 128 4.30 1.86 -3.58
C LEU A 128 4.58 3.06 -4.51
N PRO A 129 3.66 3.38 -5.43
CA PRO A 129 3.75 4.60 -6.24
C PRO A 129 3.78 5.87 -5.39
N GLU A 130 4.52 6.88 -5.85
CA GLU A 130 4.78 8.13 -5.12
C GLU A 130 3.51 8.87 -4.65
N SER A 131 2.40 8.76 -5.39
CA SER A 131 1.10 9.34 -4.99
C SER A 131 0.57 8.86 -3.64
N PHE A 132 1.00 7.69 -3.18
CA PHE A 132 0.66 7.17 -1.86
C PHE A 132 1.36 7.92 -0.71
N LEU A 133 2.43 8.68 -0.97
CA LEU A 133 3.04 9.56 0.05
C LEU A 133 2.13 10.71 0.50
N CYS A 134 1.03 10.96 -0.22
CA CYS A 134 0.08 12.03 0.06
C CYS A 134 0.69 13.45 0.10
N ILE A 135 1.76 13.69 -0.65
CA ILE A 135 2.43 14.99 -0.72
C ILE A 135 1.62 15.95 -1.62
N ARG A 136 1.53 17.23 -1.22
CA ARG A 136 0.84 18.28 -2.01
C ARG A 136 1.48 18.41 -3.39
N GLY A 137 0.65 18.67 -4.40
CA GLY A 137 1.09 18.82 -5.79
C GLY A 137 1.04 17.52 -6.60
N ASN A 138 0.85 16.36 -5.96
CA ASN A 138 0.61 15.11 -6.68
C ASN A 138 -0.78 15.14 -7.36
N GLY A 139 -0.79 14.88 -8.68
CA GLY A 139 -2.01 14.94 -9.51
C GLY A 139 -3.09 13.93 -9.14
N ASN A 140 -2.72 12.82 -8.51
CA ASN A 140 -3.62 11.75 -8.08
C ASN A 140 -4.20 11.95 -6.67
N LEU A 141 -3.68 12.90 -5.87
CA LEU A 141 -4.00 13.03 -4.45
C LEU A 141 -5.52 13.17 -4.17
N ASN A 142 -6.19 14.08 -4.88
CA ASN A 142 -7.62 14.30 -4.69
C ASN A 142 -8.45 13.08 -5.11
N SER A 143 -8.01 12.39 -6.17
CA SER A 143 -8.68 11.20 -6.67
C SER A 143 -8.50 10.01 -5.72
N LEU A 144 -7.30 9.81 -5.18
CA LEU A 144 -7.03 8.82 -4.15
C LEU A 144 -7.85 9.09 -2.89
N ALA A 145 -7.93 10.35 -2.43
CA ALA A 145 -8.76 10.70 -1.27
C ALA A 145 -10.24 10.37 -1.50
N ARG A 146 -10.76 10.62 -2.71
CA ARG A 146 -12.15 10.31 -3.06
C ARG A 146 -12.41 8.81 -3.15
N VAL A 147 -11.51 8.06 -3.77
CA VAL A 147 -11.57 6.60 -3.85
C VAL A 147 -11.46 5.97 -2.46
N LYS A 148 -10.57 6.48 -1.60
CA LYS A 148 -10.47 6.04 -0.20
C LYS A 148 -11.80 6.19 0.55
N ALA A 149 -12.47 7.33 0.42
CA ALA A 149 -13.74 7.54 1.10
C ALA A 149 -14.81 6.50 0.68
N ASP A 150 -14.84 6.15 -0.61
CA ASP A 150 -15.74 5.12 -1.14
C ASP A 150 -15.35 3.71 -0.70
N LEU A 151 -14.04 3.42 -0.64
CA LEU A 151 -13.51 2.17 -0.10
C LEU A 151 -13.94 1.91 1.35
N CYS A 152 -14.09 2.95 2.17
CA CYS A 152 -14.59 2.77 3.53
C CYS A 152 -16.09 2.43 3.60
N MET A 153 -16.82 2.53 2.48
CA MET A 153 -18.27 2.31 2.40
C MET A 153 -18.66 1.07 1.56
N THR A 154 -17.72 0.45 0.85
CA THR A 154 -18.01 -0.74 0.04
C THR A 154 -18.16 -1.99 0.92
N ALA A 155 -19.13 -2.84 0.56
CA ALA A 155 -19.32 -4.14 1.21
C ALA A 155 -18.30 -5.20 0.78
N ASP A 156 -17.76 -5.08 -0.45
CA ASP A 156 -16.68 -5.94 -0.96
C ASP A 156 -15.48 -5.06 -1.35
N PRO A 157 -14.45 -4.95 -0.49
CA PRO A 157 -13.27 -4.15 -0.78
C PRO A 157 -12.39 -4.79 -1.87
N THR A 158 -12.59 -6.06 -2.23
CA THR A 158 -11.86 -6.69 -3.35
C THR A 158 -12.45 -6.33 -4.71
N PHE A 159 -13.67 -5.80 -4.74
CA PHE A 159 -14.47 -5.56 -5.95
C PHE A 159 -14.62 -6.77 -6.87
N GLY A 160 -14.54 -7.98 -6.30
CA GLY A 160 -14.50 -9.25 -7.02
C GLY A 160 -13.22 -9.48 -7.85
N LEU A 161 -12.10 -8.82 -7.53
CA LEU A 161 -10.82 -8.98 -8.23
C LEU A 161 -9.88 -9.97 -7.54
N ASP A 162 -9.09 -10.69 -8.32
CA ASP A 162 -7.93 -11.48 -7.85
C ASP A 162 -6.68 -10.59 -7.65
N ASP A 163 -5.59 -11.19 -7.20
CA ASP A 163 -4.30 -10.56 -6.94
C ASP A 163 -3.58 -10.04 -8.20
N HIS A 164 -4.07 -10.39 -9.39
CA HIS A 164 -3.65 -9.83 -10.67
C HIS A 164 -4.56 -8.67 -11.14
N GLY A 165 -5.56 -8.31 -10.35
CA GLY A 165 -6.54 -7.27 -10.68
C GLY A 165 -7.52 -7.72 -11.77
N HIS A 166 -7.70 -9.02 -11.98
CA HIS A 166 -8.68 -9.59 -12.90
C HIS A 166 -9.95 -10.06 -12.17
N PRO A 167 -11.12 -10.08 -12.82
CA PRO A 167 -12.34 -10.59 -12.19
C PRO A 167 -12.20 -12.06 -11.77
N LYS A 168 -12.52 -12.36 -10.50
CA LYS A 168 -12.59 -13.75 -10.01
C LYS A 168 -13.63 -14.51 -10.83
N LYS A 169 -13.28 -15.72 -11.28
CA LYS A 169 -14.24 -16.63 -11.94
C LYS A 169 -15.38 -16.91 -10.96
N ARG A 170 -16.62 -16.53 -11.30
CA ARG A 170 -17.80 -16.93 -10.53
C ARG A 170 -17.88 -18.45 -10.56
N LYS A 171 -17.78 -19.11 -9.38
CA LYS A 171 -18.19 -20.51 -9.24
C LYS A 171 -19.69 -20.56 -9.52
N VAL A 172 -20.08 -21.00 -10.71
CA VAL A 172 -21.47 -21.36 -10.99
C VAL A 172 -21.76 -22.57 -10.10
N LEU A 173 -22.41 -22.34 -8.96
CA LEU A 173 -23.05 -23.40 -8.20
C LEU A 173 -24.14 -23.98 -9.12
N ARG A 174 -23.80 -25.00 -9.89
CA ARG A 174 -24.78 -25.87 -10.54
C ARG A 174 -25.49 -26.62 -9.40
N GLY A 175 -26.52 -26.00 -8.84
CA GLY A 175 -27.52 -26.70 -8.04
C GLY A 175 -28.20 -27.72 -8.94
N VAL A 176 -27.76 -28.97 -8.86
CA VAL A 176 -28.49 -30.10 -9.39
C VAL A 176 -29.72 -30.26 -8.50
N VAL A 177 -30.85 -29.73 -8.96
CA VAL A 177 -32.16 -30.11 -8.41
C VAL A 177 -32.48 -31.48 -9.01
N PRO A 178 -32.58 -32.56 -8.21
CA PRO A 178 -33.09 -33.80 -8.74
C PRO A 178 -34.58 -33.60 -9.04
N ARG A 179 -34.94 -33.67 -10.32
CA ARG A 179 -36.34 -33.84 -10.73
C ARG A 179 -36.81 -35.19 -10.22
N SER A 180 -37.63 -35.23 -9.16
CA SER A 180 -38.45 -36.40 -8.88
C SER A 180 -39.46 -36.53 -10.02
N ARG A 181 -39.34 -37.58 -10.82
CA ARG A 181 -40.39 -38.03 -11.74
C ARG A 181 -41.34 -38.93 -10.97
N ALA A 182 -42.62 -38.60 -11.11
CA ALA A 182 -43.85 -39.39 -10.95
C ALA A 182 -44.00 -40.19 -9.64
#